data_AF-D7BHP4-F1
#
_entry.id   AF-D7BHP4-F1
#
_cell.length_a   1.000
_cell.length_b   1.000
_cell.length_c   1.000
_cell.angle_alpha   90.00
_cell.angle_beta   90.00
_cell.angle_gamma   90.00
#
_symmetry.space_group_name_H-M   'P 1'
#
loop_
_entity.id
_entity.type
_entity.pdbx_description
1 polymer ?
#
loop_
_entity_poly.entity_id
_entity_poly.type
_entity_poly.pdbx_seq_one_letter_code
_entity_poly.pdbx_strand_id
1 'polypeptide(L)' 'MQDLFETQAQALEQAAKELEQAAAHLWRAAEHLRGREVPRAAAHALASRGFLLGAERRVNEWAVFHASKSNL' A
#
# COMPACT_ATOMS: atom_id res chain seq x y z
N MET A 1 -7.47 -26.03 -6.34
CA MET A 1 -7.24 -25.50 -4.99
C MET A 1 -6.01 -24.63 -5.08
N GLN A 2 -6.15 -23.32 -4.92
CA GLN A 2 -5.03 -22.37 -5.03
C GLN A 2 -4.12 -22.56 -3.81
N ASP A 3 -2.80 -22.54 -4.01
CA ASP A 3 -1.84 -22.70 -2.92
C ASP A 3 -1.99 -21.52 -1.95
N LEU A 4 -2.27 -21.83 -0.68
CA LEU A 4 -2.47 -20.84 0.36
C LEU A 4 -1.24 -19.99 0.59
N PHE A 5 -0.03 -20.56 0.49
CA PHE A 5 1.21 -19.80 0.66
C PHE A 5 1.46 -18.86 -0.52
N GLU A 6 1.22 -19.33 -1.74
CA GLU A 6 1.29 -18.50 -2.94
C GLU A 6 0.31 -17.32 -2.87
N THR A 7 -0.91 -17.56 -2.37
CA THR A 7 -1.92 -16.50 -2.18
C THR A 7 -1.43 -15.42 -1.21
N GLN A 8 -0.76 -15.82 -0.11
CA GLN A 8 -0.20 -14.87 0.85
C GLN A 8 1.03 -14.13 0.32
N ALA A 9 1.89 -14.81 -0.46
CA ALA A 9 3.02 -14.19 -1.13
C ALA A 9 2.54 -13.08 -2.09
N GLN A 10 1.54 -13.37 -2.91
CA GLN A 10 0.92 -12.39 -3.82
C GLN A 10 0.32 -11.20 -3.08
N ALA A 11 -0.28 -11.42 -1.89
CA ALA A 11 -0.80 -10.33 -1.07
C ALA A 11 0.32 -9.39 -0.61
N LEU A 12 1.47 -9.93 -0.19
CA LEU A 12 2.65 -9.15 0.20
C LEU A 12 3.29 -8.42 -0.99
N GLU A 13 3.41 -9.06 -2.15
CA GLU A 13 3.88 -8.41 -3.38
C GLU A 13 2.96 -7.24 -3.76
N GLN A 14 1.64 -7.43 -3.65
CA GLN A 14 0.68 -6.39 -3.95
C GLN A 14 0.72 -5.26 -2.91
N ALA A 15 0.99 -5.56 -1.64
CA ALA A 15 1.24 -4.54 -0.62
C ALA A 15 2.49 -3.69 -0.97
N ALA A 16 3.58 -4.32 -1.40
CA ALA A 16 4.78 -3.63 -1.84
C ALA A 16 4.50 -2.69 -3.03
N LYS A 17 3.78 -3.16 -4.05
CA LYS A 17 3.36 -2.35 -5.20
C LYS A 17 2.52 -1.15 -4.77
N GLU A 18 1.62 -1.32 -3.81
CA GLU A 18 0.81 -0.22 -3.30
C GLU A 18 1.66 0.80 -2.53
N LEU A 19 2.66 0.36 -1.74
CA LEU A 19 3.61 1.26 -1.10
C LEU A 19 4.45 2.06 -2.10
N GLU A 20 4.89 1.43 -3.19
CA GLU A 20 5.60 2.11 -4.28
C GLU A 20 4.72 3.19 -4.94
N GLN A 21 3.45 2.88 -5.21
CA GLN A 21 2.50 3.87 -5.73
C GLN A 21 2.24 5.01 -4.72
N ALA A 22 2.10 4.68 -3.44
CA ALA A 22 1.94 5.67 -2.38
C ALA A 22 3.13 6.63 -2.34
N ALA A 23 4.36 6.12 -2.43
CA ALA A 23 5.57 6.91 -2.49
C ALA A 23 5.63 7.79 -3.76
N ALA A 24 5.32 7.23 -4.93
CA ALA A 24 5.26 7.97 -6.19
C ALA A 24 4.28 9.15 -6.11
N HIS A 25 3.10 8.96 -5.52
CA HIS A 25 2.14 10.03 -5.30
C HIS A 25 2.67 11.11 -4.35
N LEU A 26 3.39 10.76 -3.28
CA LEU A 26 4.00 11.75 -2.38
C LEU A 26 5.09 12.57 -3.09
N TRP A 27 5.90 11.95 -3.94
CA TRP A 27 6.89 12.66 -4.76
C TRP A 27 6.21 13.70 -5.67
N ARG A 28 5.15 13.32 -6.39
CA ARG A 28 4.36 14.25 -7.22
C ARG A 28 3.68 15.35 -6.41
N ALA A 29 3.14 15.03 -5.23
CA ALA A 29 2.56 16.03 -4.34
C ALA A 29 3.60 17.10 -3.94
N ALA A 30 4.82 16.67 -3.60
CA ALA A 30 5.93 17.57 -3.29
C ALA A 30 6.35 18.43 -4.49
N GLU A 31 6.41 17.85 -5.69
CA GLU A 31 6.66 18.61 -6.94
C GLU A 31 5.60 19.71 -7.15
N HIS A 32 4.31 19.37 -7.05
CA HIS A 32 3.22 20.34 -7.17
C HIS A 32 3.27 21.43 -6.08
N LEU A 33 3.61 21.09 -4.84
CA LEU A 33 3.78 22.09 -3.77
C LEU A 33 4.91 23.08 -4.08
N ARG A 34 6.05 22.60 -4.61
CA ARG A 34 7.13 23.50 -5.06
C ARG A 34 6.67 24.42 -6.18
N GLY A 35 5.80 23.94 -7.07
CA GLY A 35 5.12 24.73 -8.10
C GLY A 35 3.96 25.60 -7.60
N ARG A 36 3.67 25.61 -6.29
CA ARG A 36 2.51 26.30 -5.66
C ARG A 36 1.13 25.82 -6.18
N GLU A 37 1.05 24.61 -6.73
CA GLU A 37 -0.17 23.99 -7.24
C GLU A 37 -0.92 23.21 -6.14
N VAL A 38 -1.47 23.93 -5.16
CA VAL A 38 -2.07 23.35 -3.94
C VAL A 38 -3.17 22.30 -4.21
N PRO A 39 -4.15 22.51 -5.10
CA PRO A 39 -5.20 21.50 -5.33
C PRO A 39 -4.65 20.20 -5.91
N ARG A 40 -3.65 20.27 -6.80
CA ARG A 40 -3.00 19.08 -7.37
C ARG A 40 -2.20 18.33 -6.31
N ALA A 41 -1.44 19.07 -5.49
CA ALA A 41 -0.72 18.47 -4.38
C ALA A 41 -1.64 17.70 -3.42
N ALA A 42 -2.78 18.29 -3.06
CA ALA A 42 -3.76 17.65 -2.18
C ALA A 42 -4.34 16.37 -2.81
N ALA A 43 -4.67 16.39 -4.10
CA ALA A 43 -5.17 15.22 -4.80
C ALA A 43 -4.16 14.05 -4.75
N HIS A 44 -2.87 14.33 -5.00
CA HIS A 44 -1.83 13.32 -4.92
C HIS A 44 -1.60 12.82 -3.48
N ALA A 45 -1.61 13.70 -2.47
CA ALA A 45 -1.48 13.30 -1.08
C ALA A 45 -2.62 12.38 -0.62
N LEU A 46 -3.86 12.68 -1.02
CA LEU A 46 -5.02 11.84 -0.72
C LEU A 46 -4.99 10.51 -1.47
N ALA A 47 -4.53 10.49 -2.72
CA ALA A 47 -4.33 9.26 -3.48
C ALA A 47 -3.28 8.36 -2.80
N SER A 48 -2.16 8.93 -2.34
CA SER A 48 -1.14 8.20 -1.56
C SER A 48 -1.74 7.53 -0.32
N ARG A 49 -2.62 8.23 0.42
CA ARG A 49 -3.33 7.65 1.57
C ARG A 49 -4.18 6.43 1.16
N GLY A 50 -4.82 6.47 0.00
CA GLY A 50 -5.59 5.32 -0.51
C GLY A 50 -4.72 4.07 -0.68
N PHE A 51 -3.54 4.23 -1.27
CA PHE A 51 -2.58 3.13 -1.44
C PHE A 51 -1.98 2.65 -0.12
N LEU A 52 -1.69 3.55 0.83
CA LEU A 52 -1.23 3.16 2.17
C LEU A 52 -2.25 2.25 2.89
N LEU A 53 -3.54 2.61 2.82
CA LEU A 53 -4.60 1.83 3.45
C LEU A 53 -4.78 0.45 2.80
N GLY A 54 -4.57 0.34 1.49
CA GLY A 54 -4.61 -0.95 0.81
C GLY A 54 -3.41 -1.83 1.18
N ALA A 55 -2.21 -1.25 1.26
CA ALA A 55 -1.01 -1.98 1.67
C ALA A 55 -1.15 -2.48 3.11
N GLU A 56 -1.62 -1.62 4.02
CA GLU A 56 -1.90 -1.97 5.41
C GLU A 56 -2.91 -3.13 5.51
N ARG A 57 -3.99 -3.08 4.72
CA ARG A 57 -4.99 -4.17 4.69
C ARG A 57 -4.34 -5.52 4.35
N ARG A 58 -3.49 -5.57 3.33
CA ARG A 58 -2.83 -6.81 2.88
C ARG A 58 -1.81 -7.33 3.89
N VAL A 59 -1.07 -6.43 4.53
CA VAL A 59 -0.16 -6.80 5.63
C VAL A 59 -0.96 -7.34 6.82
N ASN A 60 -2.14 -6.78 7.11
CA ASN A 60 -3.03 -7.30 8.14
C ASN A 60 -3.60 -8.68 7.79
N GLU A 61 -3.93 -8.94 6.51
CA GLU A 61 -4.31 -10.28 6.05
C GLU A 61 -3.20 -11.31 6.29
N TRP A 62 -1.94 -10.94 5.99
CA TRP A 62 -0.78 -11.77 6.31
C TRP A 62 -0.63 -11.99 7.82
N ALA A 63 -0.83 -10.96 8.65
CA ALA A 63 -0.75 -11.11 10.10
C ALA A 63 -1.79 -12.10 10.65
N VAL A 64 -3.03 -12.06 10.12
CA VAL A 64 -4.08 -13.04 10.45
C VAL A 64 -3.69 -14.44 10.00
N PHE A 65 -3.15 -14.58 8.78
CA PHE A 65 -2.66 -15.88 8.30
C PHE A 65 -1.54 -16.42 9.19
N HIS A 66 -0.55 -15.59 9.54
CA HIS A 66 0.55 -15.94 10.43
C HIS A 66 0.01 -16.43 11.78
N ALA A 67 -0.89 -15.69 12.42
CA ALA A 67 -1.51 -16.11 13.67
C ALA A 67 -2.21 -17.49 13.56
N SER A 68 -2.84 -17.79 12.42
CA SER A 68 -3.46 -19.10 12.17
C SER A 68 -2.45 -20.26 12.03
N LYS A 69 -1.20 -19.96 11.66
CA LYS A 69 -0.14 -20.96 11.44
C LYS A 69 0.85 -21.05 12.60
N SER A 70 0.95 -20.02 13.43
CA SER A 70 1.96 -19.90 14.48
C SER A 70 1.44 -20.22 15.89
N ASN A 71 0.18 -20.66 16.03
CA ASN A 71 -0.35 -21.25 17.27
C ASN A 71 0.19 -22.69 17.50
N LEU A 72 1.52 -22.84 17.63
CA LEU A 72 2.18 -23.97 18.29
C LEU A 72 2.49 -23.62 19.74
#